data_AF-A0AA94L0Y5-F1
#
_entry.id   AF-A0AA94L0Y5-F1
#
_cell.length_a   1.000
_cell.length_b   1.000
_cell.length_c   1.000
_cell.angle_alpha   90.00
_cell.angle_beta   90.00
_cell.angle_gamma   90.00
#
_symmetry.space_group_name_H-M   'P 1'
#
loop_
_entity.id
_entity.type
_entity.pdbx_description
1 polymer ?
#
loop_
_entity_poly.entity_id
_entity_poly.type
_entity_poly.pdbx_seq_one_letter_code
_entity_poly.pdbx_strand_id
1 'polypeptide(L)'
;MRNGTSLLLLAAIALAGAACLTAMGGTAKAAALEPTDSGAPSAIVMFPVGEKPNPKGAAMKPVVFNHLIHEKKIDNCETCHHTGDPVSCSTCHTVEGKAEGNYITLDRAMHATNIAKRAKGNTPVSCVSCHEQQTKERRECAGCHAIVTPKRDEAWCATCHNITPSMTPEQMQKGINGTLLPGDNEALAAETVLAQKTVEPVSPMLAPYKVVIDALADKYEPSNFTHRRHLTSLMERIKDDKLAQAFHNKPEILCATCHHRSPLSLTPPKCGSCHTKEIDKANPGRPNLMAAYHLQCMGCHKGMDVARPRDTDCTTCHKAAPKSAD
;
A
#
# COMPACT_ATOMS: atom_id res chain seq x y z
N MET A 1 58.86 10.84 -67.40
CA MET A 1 58.85 11.73 -66.23
C MET A 1 57.68 11.32 -65.33
N ARG A 2 57.98 10.87 -64.10
CA ARG A 2 57.11 10.59 -62.93
C ARG A 2 55.90 9.65 -63.17
N ASN A 3 56.09 8.34 -62.94
CA ASN A 3 55.67 7.56 -61.76
C ASN A 3 54.14 7.50 -61.58
N GLY A 4 53.41 6.39 -61.72
CA GLY A 4 53.77 4.97 -61.73
C GLY A 4 52.89 4.21 -60.73
N THR A 5 51.68 3.83 -61.15
CA THR A 5 50.74 2.95 -60.41
C THR A 5 50.67 1.59 -61.07
N SER A 6 50.98 0.50 -60.35
CA SER A 6 50.23 -0.78 -60.35
C SER A 6 50.95 -1.88 -59.55
N LEU A 7 50.14 -2.57 -58.73
CA LEU A 7 50.13 -4.00 -58.36
C LEU A 7 51.36 -4.88 -58.69
N LEU A 8 51.87 -5.66 -57.71
CA LEU A 8 51.52 -7.09 -57.50
C LEU A 8 52.34 -7.77 -56.38
N LEU A 9 51.75 -8.84 -55.85
CA LEU A 9 52.09 -9.72 -54.72
C LEU A 9 53.47 -10.41 -54.74
N LEU A 10 53.95 -10.79 -53.53
CA LEU A 10 54.49 -12.12 -53.11
C LEU A 10 54.64 -12.12 -51.56
N ALA A 11 53.82 -12.85 -50.79
CA ALA A 11 54.09 -14.18 -50.18
C ALA A 11 55.41 -14.22 -49.36
N ALA A 12 55.51 -14.71 -48.12
CA ALA A 12 54.73 -15.64 -47.32
C ALA A 12 55.17 -15.56 -45.83
N ILE A 13 54.35 -16.08 -44.90
CA ILE A 13 54.65 -17.20 -43.98
C ILE A 13 53.61 -17.20 -42.85
N ALA A 14 52.97 -18.37 -42.72
CA ALA A 14 51.96 -18.70 -41.75
C ALA A 14 52.53 -18.93 -40.34
N LEU A 15 51.73 -18.62 -39.32
CA LEU A 15 51.70 -19.39 -38.09
C LEU A 15 50.27 -19.42 -37.54
N ALA A 16 49.73 -20.63 -37.52
CA ALA A 16 48.44 -20.98 -36.98
C ALA A 16 48.45 -20.89 -35.45
N GLY A 17 47.37 -20.34 -34.90
CA GLY A 17 47.07 -20.37 -33.47
C GLY A 17 45.56 -20.37 -33.31
N ALA A 18 44.96 -21.56 -33.34
CA ALA A 18 43.54 -21.77 -33.06
C ALA A 18 43.28 -21.51 -31.57
N ALA A 19 42.77 -20.32 -31.23
CA ALA A 19 42.20 -20.05 -29.92
C ALA A 19 40.71 -20.39 -29.98
N CYS A 20 40.36 -21.52 -29.37
CA CYS A 20 38.99 -21.91 -29.03
C CYS A 20 38.31 -20.76 -28.27
N LEU A 21 37.35 -20.06 -28.90
CA LEU A 21 36.37 -19.26 -28.17
C LEU A 21 35.42 -20.22 -27.45
N THR A 22 35.76 -20.62 -26.23
CA THR A 22 34.77 -21.13 -25.29
C THR A 22 33.88 -19.96 -24.90
N ALA A 23 32.65 -19.96 -25.43
CA ALA A 23 31.56 -19.16 -24.94
C ALA A 23 31.33 -19.50 -23.46
N MET A 24 31.86 -18.68 -22.56
CA MET A 24 31.39 -18.67 -21.18
C MET A 24 29.99 -18.08 -21.21
N GLY A 25 29.00 -18.98 -21.24
CA GLY A 25 27.63 -18.68 -20.84
C GLY A 25 27.64 -18.23 -19.40
N GLY A 26 27.80 -16.92 -19.18
CA GLY A 26 27.48 -16.29 -17.91
C GLY A 26 25.99 -16.44 -17.71
N THR A 27 25.57 -17.36 -16.86
CA THR A 27 24.25 -17.28 -16.23
C THR A 27 24.22 -15.92 -15.53
N ALA A 28 23.38 -15.02 -16.02
CA ALA A 28 23.14 -13.76 -15.33
C ALA A 28 22.70 -14.12 -13.91
N LYS A 29 23.56 -13.86 -12.92
CA LYS A 29 23.23 -14.04 -11.51
C LYS A 29 22.04 -13.12 -11.27
N ALA A 30 20.87 -13.69 -11.01
CA ALA A 30 19.69 -12.92 -10.66
C ALA A 30 20.08 -11.95 -9.53
N ALA A 31 19.67 -10.68 -9.65
CA ALA A 31 19.97 -9.69 -8.63
C ALA A 31 19.38 -10.17 -7.29
N ALA A 32 20.26 -10.57 -6.37
CA ALA A 32 19.85 -11.07 -5.07
C ALA A 32 19.40 -9.89 -4.20
N LEU A 33 18.26 -10.05 -3.52
CA LEU A 33 17.83 -9.12 -2.48
C LEU A 33 18.77 -9.19 -1.28
N GLU A 34 18.77 -8.15 -0.45
CA GLU A 34 19.53 -8.13 0.80
C GLU A 34 19.10 -9.30 1.71
N PRO A 35 20.02 -10.07 2.30
CA PRO A 35 19.69 -11.18 3.19
C PRO A 35 19.06 -10.67 4.51
N THR A 36 18.33 -11.56 5.17
CA THR A 36 17.69 -11.32 6.47
C THR A 36 18.61 -11.70 7.63
N ASP A 37 18.37 -11.12 8.80
CA ASP A 37 19.04 -11.55 10.03
C ASP A 37 18.39 -12.83 10.58
N SER A 38 17.09 -13.00 10.32
CA SER A 38 16.30 -14.16 10.77
C SER A 38 16.67 -15.48 10.07
N GLY A 39 17.31 -15.41 8.91
CA GLY A 39 17.54 -16.57 8.02
C GLY A 39 16.33 -16.94 7.16
N ALA A 40 15.21 -16.21 7.27
CA ALA A 40 14.09 -16.34 6.33
C ALA A 40 14.47 -15.81 4.93
N PRO A 41 13.85 -16.28 3.84
CA PRO A 41 14.06 -15.65 2.53
C PRO A 41 13.69 -14.16 2.57
N SER A 42 14.53 -13.30 1.96
CA SER A 42 14.34 -11.84 1.96
C SER A 42 12.96 -11.41 1.46
N ALA A 43 12.48 -12.07 0.41
CA ALA A 43 11.11 -11.99 -0.06
C ALA A 43 10.60 -13.39 -0.43
N ILE A 44 9.30 -13.60 -0.26
CA ILE A 44 8.66 -14.92 -0.37
C ILE A 44 7.41 -14.79 -1.23
N VAL A 45 7.25 -15.66 -2.23
CA VAL A 45 5.96 -15.83 -2.92
C VAL A 45 5.06 -16.74 -2.10
N MET A 46 3.90 -16.22 -1.68
CA MET A 46 2.84 -16.92 -0.97
C MET A 46 1.75 -17.36 -1.94
N PHE A 47 1.56 -18.67 -2.07
CA PHE A 47 0.59 -19.28 -2.98
C PHE A 47 -0.73 -19.66 -2.28
N PRO A 48 -1.83 -19.79 -3.03
CA PRO A 48 -3.12 -20.26 -2.49
C PRO A 48 -3.11 -21.78 -2.33
N VAL A 49 -2.34 -22.27 -1.35
CA VAL A 49 -2.14 -23.71 -1.08
C VAL A 49 -3.42 -24.36 -0.53
N GLY A 50 -3.77 -25.51 -1.09
CA GLY A 50 -4.88 -26.36 -0.66
C GLY A 50 -4.84 -27.73 -1.34
N GLU A 51 -5.61 -28.68 -0.83
CA GLU A 51 -5.64 -30.07 -1.30
C GLU A 51 -6.54 -30.27 -2.53
N LYS A 52 -7.51 -29.37 -2.72
CA LYS A 52 -8.46 -29.48 -3.85
C LYS A 52 -7.75 -29.16 -5.17
N PRO A 53 -7.86 -30.02 -6.20
CA PRO A 53 -7.24 -29.75 -7.50
C PRO A 53 -7.66 -28.41 -8.08
N ASN A 54 -6.68 -27.59 -8.49
CA ASN A 54 -6.92 -26.30 -9.14
C ASN A 54 -6.17 -26.19 -10.49
N PRO A 55 -6.47 -27.05 -11.47
CA PRO A 55 -5.69 -27.19 -12.69
C PRO A 55 -5.71 -25.94 -13.59
N LYS A 56 -6.74 -25.10 -13.46
CA LYS A 56 -6.84 -23.83 -14.19
C LYS A 56 -6.18 -22.65 -13.47
N GLY A 57 -5.64 -22.86 -12.27
CA GLY A 57 -5.07 -21.79 -11.45
C GLY A 57 -6.10 -20.71 -11.11
N ALA A 58 -7.36 -21.10 -10.87
CA ALA A 58 -8.43 -20.17 -10.51
C ALA A 58 -8.18 -19.64 -9.10
N ALA A 59 -7.49 -18.50 -9.02
CA ALA A 59 -7.10 -17.86 -7.77
C ALA A 59 -6.79 -16.37 -7.98
N MET A 60 -6.63 -15.65 -6.87
CA MET A 60 -5.92 -14.37 -6.90
C MET A 60 -4.47 -14.58 -7.35
N LYS A 61 -3.84 -13.51 -7.85
CA LYS A 61 -2.39 -13.51 -8.05
C LYS A 61 -1.69 -13.86 -6.71
N PRO A 62 -0.65 -14.70 -6.70
CA PRO A 62 0.17 -14.90 -5.51
C PRO A 62 0.68 -13.57 -4.92
N VAL A 63 0.93 -13.60 -3.61
CA VAL A 63 1.42 -12.44 -2.86
C VAL A 63 2.93 -12.55 -2.73
N VAL A 64 3.67 -11.51 -3.11
CA VAL A 64 5.10 -11.41 -2.77
C VAL A 64 5.24 -10.62 -1.48
N PHE A 65 5.59 -11.33 -0.41
CA PHE A 65 5.82 -10.78 0.92
C PHE A 65 7.29 -10.44 1.09
N ASN A 66 7.60 -9.19 1.43
CA ASN A 66 8.97 -8.76 1.71
C ASN A 66 9.29 -8.99 3.19
N HIS A 67 9.84 -10.15 3.53
CA HIS A 67 10.14 -10.53 4.91
C HIS A 67 11.18 -9.61 5.55
N LEU A 68 12.21 -9.23 4.79
CA LEU A 68 13.27 -8.32 5.21
C LEU A 68 12.72 -7.00 5.76
N ILE A 69 11.79 -6.36 5.04
CA ILE A 69 11.19 -5.10 5.49
C ILE A 69 10.36 -5.30 6.77
N HIS A 70 9.66 -6.42 6.88
CA HIS A 70 8.81 -6.70 8.03
C HIS A 70 9.63 -7.01 9.29
N GLU A 71 10.64 -7.88 9.22
CA GLU A 71 11.48 -8.22 10.38
C GLU A 71 12.30 -7.04 10.88
N LYS A 72 12.73 -6.14 9.97
CA LYS A 72 13.41 -4.89 10.35
C LYS A 72 12.49 -3.91 11.09
N LYS A 73 11.17 -4.11 11.05
CA LYS A 73 10.17 -3.19 11.62
C LYS A 73 9.35 -3.78 12.76
N ILE A 74 9.20 -5.09 12.81
CA ILE A 74 8.42 -5.83 13.80
C ILE A 74 9.39 -6.72 14.59
N ASP A 75 9.64 -6.33 15.84
CA ASP A 75 10.74 -6.90 16.64
C ASP A 75 10.54 -8.38 17.00
N ASN A 76 9.29 -8.80 17.28
CA ASN A 76 8.99 -10.13 17.78
C ASN A 76 8.41 -11.02 16.67
N CYS A 77 9.15 -12.07 16.27
CA CYS A 77 8.74 -13.08 15.31
C CYS A 77 7.38 -13.70 15.63
N GLU A 78 7.08 -13.93 16.91
CA GLU A 78 5.83 -14.55 17.37
C GLU A 78 4.61 -13.64 17.24
N THR A 79 4.80 -12.36 16.90
CA THR A 79 3.69 -11.49 16.50
C THR A 79 3.00 -12.08 15.26
N CYS A 80 3.78 -12.57 14.29
CA CYS A 80 3.30 -13.17 13.05
C CYS A 80 3.23 -14.70 13.16
N HIS A 81 4.34 -15.33 13.57
CA HIS A 81 4.44 -16.76 13.84
C HIS A 81 3.82 -17.10 15.19
N HIS A 82 2.52 -16.88 15.31
CA HIS A 82 1.79 -16.85 16.58
C HIS A 82 1.75 -18.18 17.33
N THR A 83 2.16 -19.29 16.71
CA THR A 83 2.31 -20.60 17.35
C THR A 83 3.70 -20.79 17.98
N GLY A 84 4.64 -19.88 17.75
CA GLY A 84 6.05 -20.00 18.14
C GLY A 84 6.93 -20.61 17.05
N ASP A 85 6.34 -21.29 16.06
CA ASP A 85 7.08 -22.00 15.01
C ASP A 85 7.24 -21.12 13.75
N PRO A 86 8.48 -20.89 13.27
CA PRO A 86 8.75 -20.13 12.04
C PRO A 86 8.48 -20.96 10.77
N VAL A 87 7.28 -21.50 10.65
CA VAL A 87 6.79 -22.25 9.48
C VAL A 87 5.84 -21.42 8.63
N SER A 88 5.62 -21.81 7.37
CA SER A 88 4.67 -21.09 6.51
C SER A 88 3.24 -21.21 7.06
N CYS A 89 2.48 -20.12 6.95
CA CYS A 89 1.10 -20.06 7.43
C CYS A 89 0.22 -21.17 6.83
N SER A 90 0.44 -21.48 5.55
CA SER A 90 -0.34 -22.46 4.80
C SER A 90 -0.08 -23.91 5.20
N THR A 91 0.94 -24.20 6.03
CA THR A 91 1.06 -25.51 6.68
C THR A 91 -0.14 -25.85 7.56
N CYS A 92 -0.85 -24.83 8.07
CA CYS A 92 -2.04 -24.97 8.91
C CYS A 92 -3.28 -24.30 8.29
N HIS A 93 -3.10 -23.14 7.64
CA HIS A 93 -4.15 -22.34 7.04
C HIS A 93 -4.22 -22.55 5.52
N THR A 94 -4.75 -23.69 5.08
CA THR A 94 -5.03 -23.96 3.65
C THR A 94 -6.25 -23.18 3.16
N VAL A 95 -6.47 -23.12 1.84
CA VAL A 95 -7.63 -22.45 1.24
C VAL A 95 -8.96 -22.92 1.84
N GLU A 96 -9.16 -24.24 1.95
CA GLU A 96 -10.36 -24.85 2.55
C GLU A 96 -10.32 -24.95 4.08
N GLY A 97 -9.17 -24.71 4.70
CA GLY A 97 -8.95 -24.90 6.12
C GLY A 97 -8.81 -26.37 6.52
N LYS A 98 -8.04 -26.63 7.58
CA LYS A 98 -7.85 -27.98 8.14
C LYS A 98 -7.65 -27.95 9.66
N ALA A 99 -7.60 -29.13 10.27
CA ALA A 99 -7.60 -29.29 11.72
C ALA A 99 -6.45 -28.55 12.43
N GLU A 100 -5.24 -28.59 11.86
CA GLU A 100 -4.03 -27.96 12.41
C GLU A 100 -4.18 -26.44 12.52
N GLY A 101 -4.93 -25.81 11.62
CA GLY A 101 -5.28 -24.39 11.67
C GLY A 101 -6.60 -24.09 12.37
N ASN A 102 -7.20 -25.05 13.10
CA ASN A 102 -8.55 -24.96 13.66
C ASN A 102 -9.61 -24.57 12.62
N TYR A 103 -9.46 -25.05 11.39
CA TYR A 103 -10.31 -24.72 10.23
C TYR A 103 -10.37 -23.23 9.89
N ILE A 104 -9.45 -22.42 10.42
CA ILE A 104 -9.24 -21.07 9.93
C ILE A 104 -8.58 -21.17 8.56
N THR A 105 -9.30 -20.70 7.53
CA THR A 105 -8.85 -20.72 6.14
C THR A 105 -7.71 -19.74 5.89
N LEU A 106 -7.00 -19.91 4.77
CA LEU A 106 -5.98 -18.98 4.29
C LEU A 106 -6.54 -17.56 4.17
N ASP A 107 -7.74 -17.40 3.61
CA ASP A 107 -8.41 -16.10 3.49
C ASP A 107 -8.58 -15.43 4.86
N ARG A 108 -9.10 -16.17 5.84
CA ARG A 108 -9.32 -15.64 7.19
C ARG A 108 -7.98 -15.29 7.86
N ALA A 109 -6.97 -16.14 7.75
CA ALA A 109 -5.66 -15.91 8.34
C ALA A 109 -4.98 -14.64 7.78
N MET A 110 -5.12 -14.38 6.47
CA MET A 110 -4.47 -13.25 5.81
C MET A 110 -5.26 -11.92 5.92
N HIS A 111 -6.60 -11.97 6.05
CA HIS A 111 -7.44 -10.77 5.93
C HIS A 111 -8.34 -10.45 7.14
N ALA A 112 -8.35 -11.26 8.21
CA ALA A 112 -9.19 -10.99 9.37
C ALA A 112 -8.94 -9.61 9.99
N THR A 113 -9.98 -8.81 10.21
CA THR A 113 -9.89 -7.50 10.87
C THR A 113 -10.45 -7.50 12.30
N ASN A 114 -11.35 -8.43 12.58
CA ASN A 114 -12.03 -8.59 13.87
C ASN A 114 -11.50 -9.83 14.61
N ILE A 115 -10.21 -9.83 14.93
CA ILE A 115 -9.58 -10.92 15.67
C ILE A 115 -9.83 -10.71 17.16
N ALA A 116 -10.48 -11.68 17.80
CA ALA A 116 -10.73 -11.62 19.24
C ALA A 116 -9.42 -11.79 20.02
N LYS A 117 -9.21 -10.92 21.01
CA LYS A 117 -8.09 -11.04 21.94
C LYS A 117 -8.13 -12.40 22.63
N ARG A 118 -7.00 -13.12 22.61
CA ARG A 118 -6.87 -14.41 23.30
C ARG A 118 -6.64 -14.18 24.79
N ALA A 119 -7.31 -14.97 25.61
CA ALA A 119 -7.15 -14.93 27.07
C ALA A 119 -5.80 -15.51 27.52
N LYS A 120 -5.21 -16.41 26.72
CA LYS A 120 -3.92 -17.06 26.96
C LYS A 120 -3.16 -17.16 25.64
N GLY A 121 -1.84 -16.98 25.69
CA GLY A 121 -0.96 -17.03 24.52
C GLY A 121 -1.07 -15.82 23.59
N ASN A 122 -0.44 -15.93 22.43
CA ASN A 122 -0.39 -14.87 21.42
C ASN A 122 -1.79 -14.65 20.80
N THR A 123 -2.18 -13.39 20.66
CA THR A 123 -3.34 -13.05 19.81
C THR A 123 -2.83 -12.93 18.37
N PRO A 124 -3.32 -13.75 17.42
CA PRO A 124 -2.83 -13.71 16.05
C PRO A 124 -3.07 -12.36 15.39
N VAL A 125 -2.22 -12.01 14.43
CA VAL A 125 -2.45 -10.91 13.50
C VAL A 125 -2.60 -11.46 12.08
N SER A 126 -3.43 -10.82 11.29
CA SER A 126 -3.46 -10.92 9.83
C SER A 126 -2.71 -9.74 9.21
N CYS A 127 -2.38 -9.84 7.92
CA CYS A 127 -1.81 -8.74 7.13
C CYS A 127 -2.67 -7.47 7.29
N VAL A 128 -3.99 -7.60 7.12
CA VAL A 128 -4.92 -6.47 7.16
C VAL A 128 -5.07 -5.91 8.57
N SER A 129 -5.15 -6.76 9.60
CA SER A 129 -5.31 -6.27 10.99
C SER A 129 -4.10 -5.47 11.46
N CYS A 130 -2.88 -5.95 11.21
CA CYS A 130 -1.67 -5.23 11.60
C CYS A 130 -1.57 -3.90 10.86
N HIS A 131 -1.83 -3.88 9.55
CA HIS A 131 -1.85 -2.64 8.77
C HIS A 131 -2.94 -1.66 9.26
N GLU A 132 -4.13 -2.15 9.64
CA GLU A 132 -5.15 -1.31 10.27
C GLU A 132 -4.70 -0.74 11.62
N GLN A 133 -4.01 -1.53 12.45
CA GLN A 133 -3.46 -1.05 13.73
C GLN A 133 -2.46 0.08 13.49
N GLN A 134 -1.57 -0.06 12.50
CA GLN A 134 -0.65 1.03 12.11
C GLN A 134 -1.40 2.33 11.84
N THR A 135 -2.54 2.27 11.14
CA THR A 135 -3.33 3.47 10.83
C THR A 135 -4.05 4.09 12.03
N LYS A 136 -4.28 3.32 13.09
CA LYS A 136 -5.06 3.75 14.27
C LYS A 136 -4.16 4.18 15.42
N GLU A 137 -3.03 3.52 15.59
CA GLU A 137 -2.15 3.66 16.76
C GLU A 137 -1.05 4.71 16.54
N ARG A 138 -0.75 5.05 15.27
CA ARG A 138 0.25 6.06 14.91
C ARG A 138 -0.41 7.39 14.61
N ARG A 139 -0.02 8.42 15.35
CA ARG A 139 -0.63 9.76 15.30
C ARG A 139 -0.58 10.40 13.91
N GLU A 140 0.51 10.19 13.17
CA GLU A 140 0.67 10.69 11.80
C GLU A 140 -0.28 10.06 10.78
N CYS A 141 -0.87 8.90 11.10
CA CYS A 141 -1.83 8.19 10.27
C CYS A 141 -3.28 8.41 10.77
N ALA A 142 -3.46 8.41 12.09
CA ALA A 142 -4.75 8.32 12.75
C ALA A 142 -5.70 9.51 12.48
N GLY A 143 -5.17 10.69 12.12
CA GLY A 143 -5.99 11.83 11.72
C GLY A 143 -6.79 11.55 10.45
N CYS A 144 -6.11 11.25 9.35
CA CYS A 144 -6.77 10.91 8.08
C CYS A 144 -7.60 9.63 8.22
N HIS A 145 -7.06 8.59 8.87
CA HIS A 145 -7.72 7.30 8.98
C HIS A 145 -8.91 7.28 9.95
N ALA A 146 -9.09 8.29 10.80
CA ALA A 146 -10.30 8.47 11.60
C ALA A 146 -11.52 8.91 10.77
N ILE A 147 -11.30 9.54 9.61
CA ILE A 147 -12.36 10.13 8.77
C ILE A 147 -12.52 9.42 7.42
N VAL A 148 -11.60 8.53 7.06
CA VAL A 148 -11.64 7.75 5.83
C VAL A 148 -12.45 6.46 6.04
N THR A 149 -13.36 6.18 5.12
CA THR A 149 -13.86 4.82 4.89
C THR A 149 -13.05 4.20 3.75
N PRO A 150 -12.25 3.15 3.98
CA PRO A 150 -11.40 2.57 2.95
C PRO A 150 -12.24 1.94 1.84
N LYS A 151 -11.89 2.19 0.58
CA LYS A 151 -12.61 1.63 -0.58
C LYS A 151 -12.40 0.13 -0.75
N ARG A 152 -11.19 -0.37 -0.44
CA ARG A 152 -10.77 -1.78 -0.64
C ARG A 152 -11.17 -2.32 -2.02
N ASP A 153 -10.87 -1.53 -3.04
CA ASP A 153 -11.11 -1.88 -4.44
C ASP A 153 -9.97 -2.76 -5.00
N GLU A 154 -10.01 -3.06 -6.29
CA GLU A 154 -9.01 -3.89 -6.96
C GLU A 154 -7.58 -3.37 -6.79
N ALA A 155 -7.39 -2.04 -6.73
CA ALA A 155 -6.08 -1.45 -6.52
C ALA A 155 -5.56 -1.71 -5.10
N TRP A 156 -6.43 -1.74 -4.10
CA TRP A 156 -6.07 -2.17 -2.75
C TRP A 156 -5.67 -3.65 -2.70
N CYS A 157 -6.43 -4.52 -3.39
CA CYS A 157 -6.08 -5.95 -3.50
C CYS A 157 -4.72 -6.14 -4.18
N ALA A 158 -4.47 -5.41 -5.27
CA ALA A 158 -3.26 -5.51 -6.08
C ALA A 158 -1.99 -4.99 -5.39
N THR A 159 -2.10 -4.24 -4.28
CA THR A 159 -0.93 -3.89 -3.45
C THR A 159 -0.27 -5.16 -2.88
N CYS A 160 -1.06 -6.18 -2.50
CA CYS A 160 -0.54 -7.46 -2.01
C CYS A 160 -0.51 -8.53 -3.10
N HIS A 161 -1.59 -8.69 -3.88
CA HIS A 161 -1.69 -9.67 -4.96
C HIS A 161 -0.91 -9.20 -6.20
N ASN A 162 0.41 -9.27 -6.11
CA ASN A 162 1.34 -8.38 -6.83
C ASN A 162 2.42 -9.11 -7.65
N ILE A 163 2.31 -10.43 -7.84
CA ILE A 163 3.32 -11.25 -8.54
C ILE A 163 3.76 -10.66 -9.88
N THR A 164 5.04 -10.85 -10.23
CA THR A 164 5.58 -10.55 -11.56
C THR A 164 4.77 -11.24 -12.67
N PRO A 165 4.53 -10.57 -13.82
CA PRO A 165 3.94 -11.19 -15.01
C PRO A 165 4.74 -12.37 -15.56
N SER A 166 6.02 -12.51 -15.20
CA SER A 166 6.90 -13.58 -15.67
C SER A 166 6.56 -14.95 -15.06
N MET A 167 5.76 -15.00 -13.99
CA MET A 167 5.34 -16.27 -13.40
C MET A 167 4.47 -17.05 -14.39
N THR A 168 4.87 -18.28 -14.70
CA THR A 168 4.12 -19.14 -15.61
C THR A 168 2.98 -19.90 -14.90
N PRO A 169 1.97 -20.39 -15.64
CA PRO A 169 0.95 -21.27 -15.08
C PRO A 169 1.52 -22.53 -14.41
N GLU A 170 2.61 -23.10 -14.95
CA GLU A 170 3.28 -24.27 -14.37
C GLU A 170 3.93 -23.93 -13.03
N GLN A 171 4.54 -22.76 -12.91
CA GLN A 171 5.08 -22.28 -11.63
C GLN A 171 3.96 -22.03 -10.61
N MET A 172 2.81 -21.49 -11.05
CA MET A 172 1.62 -21.37 -10.21
C MET A 172 1.17 -22.73 -9.68
N GLN A 173 1.07 -23.75 -10.54
CA GLN A 173 0.69 -25.10 -10.12
C GLN A 173 1.70 -25.70 -9.15
N LYS A 174 3.01 -25.59 -9.42
CA LYS A 174 4.06 -26.04 -8.50
C LYS A 174 3.97 -25.33 -7.15
N GLY A 175 3.66 -24.03 -7.14
CA GLY A 175 3.48 -23.24 -5.92
C GLY A 175 2.27 -23.68 -5.10
N ILE A 176 1.11 -23.90 -5.75
CA ILE A 176 -0.10 -24.44 -5.09
C ILE A 176 0.18 -25.81 -4.48
N ASN A 177 0.86 -26.68 -5.22
CA ASN A 177 1.13 -28.06 -4.82
C ASN A 177 2.33 -28.21 -3.86
N GLY A 178 2.98 -27.10 -3.48
CA GLY A 178 4.14 -27.12 -2.59
C GLY A 178 5.41 -27.77 -3.18
N THR A 179 5.52 -27.88 -4.51
CA THR A 179 6.64 -28.51 -5.21
C THR A 179 7.53 -27.54 -5.99
N LEU A 180 7.25 -26.23 -5.91
CA LEU A 180 8.13 -25.20 -6.46
C LEU A 180 9.45 -25.20 -5.68
N LEU A 181 10.57 -25.21 -6.40
CA LEU A 181 11.89 -25.17 -5.77
C LEU A 181 12.08 -23.85 -5.01
N PRO A 182 12.75 -23.85 -3.84
CA PRO A 182 12.98 -22.63 -3.08
C PRO A 182 13.66 -21.51 -3.89
N GLY A 183 14.67 -21.86 -4.70
CA GLY A 183 15.36 -20.88 -5.56
C GLY A 183 14.47 -20.29 -6.66
N ASP A 184 13.48 -21.04 -7.17
CA ASP A 184 12.49 -20.52 -8.13
C ASP A 184 11.53 -19.54 -7.46
N ASN A 185 11.13 -19.83 -6.21
CA ASN A 185 10.30 -18.93 -5.40
C ASN A 185 11.03 -17.61 -5.14
N GLU A 186 12.28 -17.69 -4.66
CA GLU A 186 13.12 -16.52 -4.39
C GLU A 186 13.38 -15.68 -5.65
N ALA A 187 13.59 -16.31 -6.82
CA ALA A 187 13.77 -15.61 -8.07
C ALA A 187 12.52 -14.82 -8.48
N LEU A 188 11.33 -15.42 -8.41
CA LEU A 188 10.06 -14.75 -8.69
C LEU A 188 9.79 -13.60 -7.70
N ALA A 189 10.09 -13.82 -6.41
CA ALA A 189 9.94 -12.81 -5.37
C ALA A 189 10.89 -11.62 -5.60
N ALA A 190 12.17 -11.90 -5.87
CA ALA A 190 13.18 -10.89 -6.14
C ALA A 190 12.84 -10.07 -7.39
N GLU A 191 12.46 -10.71 -8.49
CA GLU A 191 12.03 -10.04 -9.70
C GLU A 191 10.84 -9.10 -9.42
N THR A 192 9.84 -9.59 -8.66
CA THR A 192 8.67 -8.80 -8.30
C THR A 192 9.06 -7.58 -7.47
N VAL A 193 9.89 -7.75 -6.42
CA VAL A 193 10.33 -6.65 -5.54
C VAL A 193 11.17 -5.62 -6.31
N LEU A 194 12.09 -6.05 -7.17
CA LEU A 194 12.95 -5.15 -7.94
C LEU A 194 12.18 -4.38 -9.02
N ALA A 195 11.03 -4.90 -9.47
CA ALA A 195 10.16 -4.24 -10.44
C ALA A 195 9.13 -3.29 -9.80
N GLN A 196 8.93 -3.36 -8.47
CA GLN A 196 7.97 -2.50 -7.77
C GLN A 196 8.33 -1.02 -7.89
N LYS A 197 7.30 -0.20 -8.10
CA LYS A 197 7.42 1.26 -8.15
C LYS A 197 6.39 1.88 -7.24
N THR A 198 6.85 2.78 -6.38
CA THR A 198 5.99 3.63 -5.57
C THR A 198 5.34 4.70 -6.45
N VAL A 199 4.04 4.93 -6.25
CA VAL A 199 3.34 6.03 -6.92
C VAL A 199 3.60 7.31 -6.13
N GLU A 200 4.14 8.32 -6.82
CA GLU A 200 4.33 9.64 -6.21
C GLU A 200 2.99 10.37 -6.06
N PRO A 201 2.66 10.89 -4.86
CA PRO A 201 1.47 11.69 -4.67
C PRO A 201 1.59 13.04 -5.39
N VAL A 202 0.48 13.59 -5.87
CA VAL A 202 0.47 14.91 -6.49
C VAL A 202 0.95 15.99 -5.51
N SER A 203 1.68 16.97 -6.03
CA SER A 203 2.17 18.09 -5.21
C SER A 203 1.01 18.92 -4.64
N PRO A 204 1.07 19.32 -3.35
CA PRO A 204 0.11 20.26 -2.76
C PRO A 204 0.02 21.60 -3.51
N MET A 205 1.02 21.95 -4.33
CA MET A 205 1.02 23.15 -5.16
C MET A 205 -0.04 23.11 -6.26
N LEU A 206 -0.47 21.93 -6.68
CA LEU A 206 -1.54 21.72 -7.66
C LEU A 206 -2.94 21.90 -7.05
N ALA A 207 -3.04 21.99 -5.72
CA ALA A 207 -4.28 22.26 -5.00
C ALA A 207 -4.32 23.71 -4.48
N PRO A 208 -5.50 24.26 -4.14
CA PRO A 208 -5.64 25.63 -3.64
C PRO A 208 -4.76 25.91 -2.42
N TYR A 209 -4.20 27.14 -2.36
CA TYR A 209 -3.41 27.59 -1.21
C TYR A 209 -4.27 27.70 0.06
N LYS A 210 -5.38 28.42 -0.05
CA LYS A 210 -6.45 28.55 0.96
C LYS A 210 -7.80 28.34 0.28
N VAL A 211 -8.81 27.97 1.06
CA VAL A 211 -10.21 27.91 0.63
C VAL A 211 -11.04 28.70 1.61
N VAL A 212 -11.80 29.66 1.12
CA VAL A 212 -12.80 30.39 1.92
C VAL A 212 -14.06 29.53 1.94
N ILE A 213 -14.39 28.96 3.10
CA ILE A 213 -15.58 28.12 3.28
C ILE A 213 -16.70 29.01 3.83
N ASP A 214 -17.57 29.47 2.94
CA ASP A 214 -18.61 30.50 3.20
C ASP A 214 -20.04 30.00 2.97
N ALA A 215 -20.22 28.75 2.52
CA ALA A 215 -21.53 28.20 2.11
C ALA A 215 -22.63 28.27 3.19
N LEU A 216 -22.24 28.42 4.46
CA LEU A 216 -23.13 28.51 5.62
C LEU A 216 -22.84 29.75 6.50
N ALA A 217 -22.12 30.74 5.97
CA ALA A 217 -21.82 31.97 6.70
C ALA A 217 -23.14 32.65 7.13
N ASP A 218 -23.24 32.93 8.43
CA ASP A 218 -24.42 33.51 9.10
C ASP A 218 -23.99 34.02 10.48
N LYS A 219 -24.02 33.17 11.51
CA LYS A 219 -23.58 33.51 12.88
C LYS A 219 -22.08 33.75 13.00
N TYR A 220 -21.32 33.25 12.04
CA TYR A 220 -19.88 33.34 11.96
C TYR A 220 -19.47 33.80 10.56
N GLU A 221 -18.32 34.48 10.50
CA GLU A 221 -17.60 34.76 9.26
C GLU A 221 -17.19 33.45 8.56
N PRO A 222 -16.89 33.48 7.25
CA PRO A 222 -16.34 32.32 6.55
C PRO A 222 -15.10 31.73 7.22
N SER A 223 -14.97 30.40 7.16
CA SER A 223 -13.76 29.72 7.61
C SER A 223 -12.67 29.82 6.55
N ASN A 224 -11.57 30.51 6.89
CA ASN A 224 -10.39 30.63 6.02
C ASN A 224 -9.50 29.39 6.15
N PHE A 225 -9.91 28.28 5.52
CA PHE A 225 -9.22 27.01 5.61
C PHE A 225 -7.85 27.06 4.92
N THR A 226 -6.79 26.71 5.66
CA THR A 226 -5.42 26.69 5.16
C THR A 226 -5.10 25.40 4.40
N HIS A 227 -5.83 25.18 3.31
CA HIS A 227 -5.86 23.93 2.53
C HIS A 227 -4.48 23.34 2.24
N ARG A 228 -3.60 24.10 1.57
CA ARG A 228 -2.27 23.60 1.20
C ARG A 228 -1.40 23.30 2.41
N ARG A 229 -1.48 24.12 3.47
CA ARG A 229 -0.73 23.89 4.72
C ARG A 229 -1.13 22.55 5.36
N HIS A 230 -2.42 22.23 5.39
CA HIS A 230 -2.89 20.94 5.92
C HIS A 230 -2.34 19.78 5.11
N LEU A 231 -2.53 19.81 3.79
CA LEU A 231 -2.05 18.73 2.91
C LEU A 231 -0.53 18.55 3.00
N THR A 232 0.24 19.65 2.91
CA THR A 232 1.70 19.60 3.05
C THR A 232 2.14 19.03 4.41
N SER A 233 1.52 19.46 5.51
CA SER A 233 1.89 18.97 6.84
C SER A 233 1.55 17.49 7.05
N LEU A 234 0.49 16.98 6.42
CA LEU A 234 0.12 15.56 6.49
C LEU A 234 1.09 14.72 5.66
N MET A 235 1.36 15.12 4.42
CA MET A 235 2.28 14.43 3.51
C MET A 235 3.71 14.35 4.08
N GLU A 236 4.20 15.43 4.67
CA GLU A 236 5.55 15.48 5.25
C GLU A 236 5.79 14.39 6.31
N ARG A 237 4.77 14.07 7.12
CA ARG A 237 4.91 13.12 8.24
C ARG A 237 4.92 11.65 7.80
N ILE A 238 4.51 11.36 6.57
CA ILE A 238 4.41 10.00 6.03
C ILE A 238 5.29 9.78 4.79
N LYS A 239 6.11 10.77 4.41
CA LYS A 239 6.82 10.79 3.13
C LYS A 239 7.74 9.58 2.90
N ASP A 240 8.29 9.02 3.97
CA ASP A 240 9.22 7.87 3.94
C ASP A 240 8.58 6.58 4.50
N ASP A 241 7.28 6.59 4.80
CA ASP A 241 6.57 5.43 5.35
C ASP A 241 6.23 4.44 4.23
N LYS A 242 6.89 3.28 4.25
CA LYS A 242 6.76 2.26 3.19
C LYS A 242 5.34 1.67 3.09
N LEU A 243 4.62 1.56 4.21
CA LEU A 243 3.25 1.03 4.20
C LEU A 243 2.30 2.05 3.57
N ALA A 244 2.41 3.33 3.95
CA ALA A 244 1.67 4.41 3.35
C ALA A 244 1.97 4.53 1.85
N GLN A 245 3.25 4.50 1.46
CA GLN A 245 3.69 4.53 0.06
C GLN A 245 3.08 3.40 -0.78
N ALA A 246 2.96 2.19 -0.22
CA ALA A 246 2.41 1.04 -0.93
C ALA A 246 0.87 1.10 -1.13
N PHE A 247 0.13 1.62 -0.15
CA PHE A 247 -1.33 1.68 -0.21
C PHE A 247 -1.88 3.00 -0.73
N HIS A 248 -1.11 4.09 -0.69
CA HIS A 248 -1.44 5.35 -1.34
C HIS A 248 -1.08 5.31 -2.84
N ASN A 249 -1.68 4.36 -3.56
CA ASN A 249 -1.25 3.89 -4.88
C ASN A 249 -1.96 4.57 -6.08
N LYS A 250 -2.44 5.80 -5.89
CA LYS A 250 -2.90 6.70 -6.96
C LYS A 250 -2.41 8.11 -6.64
N PRO A 251 -2.00 8.92 -7.64
CA PRO A 251 -1.39 10.22 -7.38
C PRO A 251 -2.25 11.14 -6.51
N GLU A 252 -3.57 11.16 -6.71
CA GLU A 252 -4.51 12.02 -6.00
C GLU A 252 -5.22 11.33 -4.83
N ILE A 253 -4.80 10.13 -4.40
CA ILE A 253 -5.54 9.35 -3.39
C ILE A 253 -5.66 10.06 -2.06
N LEU A 254 -4.65 10.87 -1.69
CA LEU A 254 -4.66 11.65 -0.45
C LEU A 254 -5.75 12.73 -0.47
N CYS A 255 -6.15 13.22 -1.64
CA CYS A 255 -7.27 14.16 -1.78
C CYS A 255 -8.60 13.52 -1.35
N ALA A 256 -8.75 12.21 -1.55
CA ALA A 256 -9.96 11.46 -1.18
C ALA A 256 -10.15 11.28 0.34
N THR A 257 -9.17 11.70 1.15
CA THR A 257 -9.33 11.83 2.60
C THR A 257 -10.50 12.76 2.94
N CYS A 258 -10.56 13.90 2.24
CA CYS A 258 -11.59 14.93 2.45
C CYS A 258 -12.61 14.95 1.31
N HIS A 259 -12.15 14.77 0.07
CA HIS A 259 -13.00 14.73 -1.13
C HIS A 259 -13.42 13.29 -1.43
N HIS A 260 -14.17 12.70 -0.50
CA HIS A 260 -14.54 11.29 -0.56
C HIS A 260 -15.74 11.04 -1.50
N ARG A 261 -15.94 9.76 -1.87
CA ARG A 261 -17.10 9.26 -2.62
C ARG A 261 -17.35 9.96 -3.97
N SER A 262 -16.31 10.53 -4.57
CA SER A 262 -16.25 10.96 -5.97
C SER A 262 -15.02 10.35 -6.66
N PRO A 263 -14.94 10.39 -8.00
CA PRO A 263 -13.68 10.11 -8.69
C PRO A 263 -12.54 10.98 -8.16
N LEU A 264 -11.31 10.46 -8.22
CA LEU A 264 -10.10 11.21 -7.91
C LEU A 264 -9.95 12.36 -8.93
N SER A 265 -9.71 13.58 -8.44
CA SER A 265 -9.61 14.77 -9.28
C SER A 265 -8.86 15.90 -8.55
N LEU A 266 -8.21 16.77 -9.32
CA LEU A 266 -7.67 18.05 -8.84
C LEU A 266 -8.76 19.11 -8.64
N THR A 267 -9.96 18.88 -9.20
CA THR A 267 -11.14 19.75 -9.11
C THR A 267 -12.36 18.96 -8.60
N PRO A 268 -12.31 18.42 -7.37
CA PRO A 268 -13.41 17.67 -6.80
C PRO A 268 -14.68 18.53 -6.60
N PRO A 269 -15.88 17.92 -6.51
CA PRO A 269 -17.10 18.66 -6.23
C PRO A 269 -17.05 19.34 -4.85
N LYS A 270 -17.82 20.41 -4.69
CA LYS A 270 -18.03 21.04 -3.38
C LYS A 270 -18.80 20.09 -2.47
N CYS A 271 -18.56 20.18 -1.15
CA CYS A 271 -19.29 19.39 -0.15
C CYS A 271 -20.82 19.58 -0.27
N GLY A 272 -21.26 20.82 -0.49
CA GLY A 272 -22.67 21.20 -0.64
C GLY A 272 -23.37 20.63 -1.88
N SER A 273 -22.63 20.04 -2.83
CA SER A 273 -23.23 19.31 -3.96
C SER A 273 -23.88 17.99 -3.53
N CYS A 274 -23.51 17.45 -2.37
CA CYS A 274 -24.10 16.23 -1.82
C CYS A 274 -24.68 16.42 -0.42
N HIS A 275 -24.04 17.24 0.41
CA HIS A 275 -24.52 17.54 1.76
C HIS A 275 -25.44 18.76 1.73
N THR A 276 -26.73 18.53 1.92
CA THR A 276 -27.75 19.59 1.99
C THR A 276 -27.58 20.44 3.24
N LYS A 277 -28.04 21.70 3.21
CA LYS A 277 -28.00 22.61 4.37
C LYS A 277 -28.81 22.04 5.55
N GLU A 278 -30.00 21.56 5.25
CA GLU A 278 -30.90 20.91 6.21
C GLU A 278 -30.78 19.38 6.14
N ILE A 279 -31.36 18.68 7.12
CA ILE A 279 -31.41 17.22 7.14
C ILE A 279 -32.18 16.71 5.91
N ASP A 280 -31.54 15.84 5.13
CA ASP A 280 -32.18 15.14 4.02
C ASP A 280 -32.71 13.78 4.49
N LYS A 281 -34.04 13.67 4.60
CA LYS A 281 -34.71 12.43 5.00
C LYS A 281 -34.53 11.29 3.99
N ALA A 282 -34.25 11.59 2.72
CA ALA A 282 -33.99 10.58 1.71
C ALA A 282 -32.58 9.98 1.85
N ASN A 283 -31.66 10.70 2.50
CA ASN A 283 -30.29 10.26 2.75
C ASN A 283 -29.93 10.38 4.24
N PRO A 284 -30.58 9.60 5.14
CA PRO A 284 -30.49 9.80 6.59
C PRO A 284 -29.09 9.56 7.17
N GLY A 285 -28.26 8.76 6.51
CA GLY A 285 -26.85 8.53 6.90
C GLY A 285 -25.89 9.62 6.42
N ARG A 286 -26.36 10.58 5.61
CA ARG A 286 -25.55 11.70 5.13
C ARG A 286 -25.77 12.90 6.05
N PRO A 287 -24.73 13.40 6.76
CA PRO A 287 -24.88 14.57 7.61
C PRO A 287 -25.27 15.79 6.76
N ASN A 288 -25.96 16.77 7.36
CA ASN A 288 -26.14 18.06 6.73
C ASN A 288 -24.78 18.78 6.58
N LEU A 289 -24.73 19.86 5.81
CA LEU A 289 -23.48 20.52 5.42
C LEU A 289 -22.67 21.02 6.63
N MET A 290 -23.33 21.54 7.67
CA MET A 290 -22.66 21.98 8.90
C MET A 290 -22.01 20.79 9.61
N ALA A 291 -22.76 19.71 9.84
CA ALA A 291 -22.23 18.52 10.49
C ALA A 291 -21.15 17.84 9.65
N ALA A 292 -21.25 17.88 8.31
CA ALA A 292 -20.22 17.35 7.42
C ALA A 292 -18.87 18.05 7.63
N TYR A 293 -18.86 19.39 7.71
CA TYR A 293 -17.64 20.13 8.04
C TYR A 293 -17.13 19.82 9.44
N HIS A 294 -17.98 19.91 10.46
CA HIS A 294 -17.56 19.67 11.85
C HIS A 294 -17.02 18.26 12.06
N LEU A 295 -17.75 17.22 11.63
CA LEU A 295 -17.33 15.83 11.79
C LEU A 295 -16.01 15.55 11.08
N GLN A 296 -15.79 16.10 9.88
CA GLN A 296 -14.55 15.86 9.13
C GLN A 296 -13.36 16.62 9.73
N CYS A 297 -13.51 17.92 10.03
CA CYS A 297 -12.43 18.72 10.60
C CYS A 297 -12.06 18.27 12.01
N MET A 298 -13.05 18.17 12.89
CA MET A 298 -12.85 17.79 14.29
C MET A 298 -12.47 16.31 14.42
N GLY A 299 -13.03 15.44 13.57
CA GLY A 299 -12.68 14.01 13.56
C GLY A 299 -11.19 13.78 13.28
N CYS A 300 -10.63 14.47 12.27
CA CYS A 300 -9.20 14.40 11.99
C CYS A 300 -8.38 15.01 13.13
N HIS A 301 -8.74 16.20 13.61
CA HIS A 301 -8.04 16.86 14.71
C HIS A 301 -7.97 15.98 15.97
N LYS A 302 -9.09 15.37 16.35
CA LYS A 302 -9.16 14.41 17.45
C LYS A 302 -8.34 13.16 17.15
N GLY A 303 -8.45 12.60 15.94
CA GLY A 303 -7.74 11.39 15.54
C GLY A 303 -6.21 11.52 15.58
N MET A 304 -5.67 12.72 15.42
CA MET A 304 -4.23 12.98 15.50
C MET A 304 -3.82 13.92 16.65
N ASP A 305 -4.63 14.04 17.69
CA ASP A 305 -4.33 14.84 18.89
C ASP A 305 -3.84 16.27 18.56
N VAL A 306 -4.61 16.99 17.74
CA VAL A 306 -4.36 18.40 17.46
C VAL A 306 -4.70 19.22 18.70
N ALA A 307 -3.71 19.92 19.26
CA ALA A 307 -3.89 20.68 20.49
C ALA A 307 -4.82 21.90 20.32
N ARG A 308 -4.79 22.55 19.15
CA ARG A 308 -5.63 23.70 18.81
C ARG A 308 -5.95 23.70 17.32
N PRO A 309 -7.20 23.97 16.91
CA PRO A 309 -8.39 24.22 17.76
C PRO A 309 -8.90 22.94 18.44
N ARG A 310 -9.41 23.09 19.67
CA ARG A 310 -10.29 22.08 20.27
C ARG A 310 -11.68 22.20 19.66
N ASP A 311 -12.47 21.14 19.73
CA ASP A 311 -13.85 21.11 19.20
C ASP A 311 -14.75 22.19 19.82
N THR A 312 -14.45 22.61 21.05
CA THR A 312 -15.16 23.68 21.77
C THR A 312 -14.69 25.10 21.45
N ASP A 313 -13.62 25.25 20.65
CA ASP A 313 -13.10 26.56 20.23
C ASP A 313 -13.75 26.99 18.91
N CYS A 314 -14.96 27.55 19.01
CA CYS A 314 -15.76 27.94 17.85
C CYS A 314 -15.09 29.04 17.01
N THR A 315 -14.34 29.94 17.61
CA THR A 315 -13.88 31.17 16.94
C THR A 315 -12.55 31.03 16.20
N THR A 316 -11.78 29.98 16.48
CA THR A 316 -10.50 29.75 15.80
C THR A 316 -10.67 29.34 14.34
N CYS A 317 -11.71 28.56 14.03
CA CYS A 317 -12.00 28.15 12.66
C CYS A 317 -12.77 29.22 11.89
N HIS A 318 -13.76 29.84 12.55
CA HIS A 318 -14.64 30.84 11.96
C HIS A 318 -14.94 31.93 13.01
N LYS A 319 -14.51 33.16 12.76
CA LYS A 319 -14.69 34.27 13.70
C LYS A 319 -16.17 34.60 13.85
N ALA A 320 -16.61 35.05 15.03
CA ALA A 320 -17.98 35.52 15.21
C ALA A 320 -18.29 36.65 14.21
N ALA A 321 -19.48 36.60 13.59
CA ALA A 321 -19.93 37.68 12.74
C ALA A 321 -20.12 38.96 13.58
N PRO A 322 -19.94 40.15 13.00
CA PRO A 322 -20.29 41.40 13.67
C PRO A 322 -21.75 41.35 14.12
N LYS A 323 -22.05 41.74 15.37
CA LYS A 323 -23.44 41.97 15.78
C LYS A 323 -24.02 43.07 14.89
N SER A 324 -25.24 42.91 14.39
CA SER A 324 -25.95 44.02 13.75
C SER A 324 -25.98 45.18 14.76
N ALA A 325 -25.57 46.36 14.31
CA ALA A 325 -25.88 47.59 15.02
C ALA A 325 -27.37 47.85 14.75
N ASP A 326 -28.21 47.44 15.69
CA ASP A 326 -29.63 47.82 15.72
C ASP A 326 -29.77 49.29 16.12
#